data_AF-X1RXI8-F1
#
_entry.id   AF-X1RXI8-F1
#
_cell.length_a   1.000
_cell.length_b   1.000
_cell.length_c   1.000
_cell.angle_alpha   90.00
_cell.angle_beta   90.00
_cell.angle_gamma   90.00
#
_symmetry.space_group_name_H-M   'P 1'
#
loop_
_entity.id
_entity.type
_entity.pdbx_description
1 polymer ?
#
loop_
_entity_poly.entity_id
_entity_poly.type
_entity_poly.pdbx_seq_one_letter_code
_entity_poly.pdbx_strand_id
1 'polypeptide(L)'
;TQAKGTPITNKVIAFRELPEGANYFPTFSKRAIKPLLDHFGGQPERLIDAAEKLGSHRLDYGDVAVTINAFSYVPITLVLWQGNKEFAPEGSILFDSTISDYLSTYDITVLCETISWKLVKYLKESLGIM
;
A
#
# COMPACT_ATOMS: atom_id res chain seq x y z
N THR A 1 -11.64 9.56 -16.81
CA THR A 1 -11.84 8.86 -15.53
C THR A 1 -12.70 7.64 -15.79
N GLN A 2 -12.20 6.44 -15.48
CA GLN A 2 -12.98 5.20 -15.64
C GLN A 2 -13.64 4.90 -14.28
N ALA A 3 -14.92 4.55 -14.29
CA ALA A 3 -15.62 4.06 -13.11
C ALA A 3 -16.73 3.14 -13.61
N LYS A 4 -16.36 1.91 -13.96
CA LYS A 4 -17.27 0.98 -14.64
C LYS A 4 -18.40 0.45 -13.75
N GLY A 5 -18.31 0.63 -12.44
CA GLY A 5 -19.27 0.11 -11.48
C GLY A 5 -19.15 -1.40 -11.22
N THR A 6 -18.03 -2.02 -11.61
CA THR A 6 -17.73 -3.43 -11.35
C THR A 6 -17.64 -3.68 -9.83
N PRO A 7 -18.46 -4.57 -9.24
CA PRO A 7 -18.39 -4.86 -7.82
C PRO A 7 -17.07 -5.57 -7.46
N ILE A 8 -16.56 -5.33 -6.24
CA ILE A 8 -15.37 -6.00 -5.68
C ILE A 8 -15.53 -7.52 -5.76
N THR A 9 -14.50 -8.22 -6.22
CA THR A 9 -14.53 -9.70 -6.35
C THR A 9 -13.85 -10.40 -5.17
N ASN A 10 -13.12 -9.67 -4.35
CA ASN A 10 -12.21 -10.14 -3.30
C ASN A 10 -11.03 -10.98 -3.83
N LYS A 11 -10.81 -11.00 -5.14
CA LYS A 11 -9.62 -11.62 -5.72
C LYS A 11 -8.46 -10.64 -5.59
N VAL A 12 -7.49 -11.00 -4.76
CA VAL A 12 -6.29 -10.19 -4.51
C VAL A 12 -5.28 -10.35 -5.64
N ILE A 13 -4.73 -9.23 -6.12
CA ILE A 13 -3.64 -9.18 -7.10
C ILE A 13 -2.53 -8.23 -6.65
N ALA A 14 -1.31 -8.48 -7.11
CA ALA A 14 -0.16 -7.60 -6.92
C ALA A 14 -0.01 -6.61 -8.09
N PHE A 15 0.75 -5.52 -7.89
CA PHE A 15 0.98 -4.50 -8.92
C PHE A 15 1.49 -5.06 -10.26
N ARG A 16 2.33 -6.10 -10.22
CA ARG A 16 2.92 -6.71 -11.42
C ARG A 16 1.90 -7.40 -12.33
N GLU A 17 0.74 -7.76 -11.78
CA GLU A 17 -0.35 -8.40 -12.50
C GLU A 17 -1.27 -7.39 -13.22
N LEU A 18 -1.11 -6.09 -12.94
CA LEU A 18 -1.84 -5.03 -13.63
C LEU A 18 -1.38 -4.91 -15.10
N PRO A 19 -2.22 -4.37 -16.00
CA PRO A 19 -1.78 -3.96 -17.33
C PRO A 19 -0.53 -3.07 -17.24
N GLU A 20 0.53 -3.45 -17.94
CA GLU A 20 1.85 -2.79 -17.92
C GLU A 20 2.57 -2.77 -16.55
N GLY A 21 1.97 -3.39 -15.53
CA GLY A 21 2.43 -3.35 -14.14
C GLY A 21 3.82 -3.97 -13.96
N ALA A 22 4.11 -5.08 -14.65
CA ALA A 22 5.44 -5.71 -14.61
C ALA A 22 6.56 -4.78 -15.10
N ASN A 23 6.32 -4.03 -16.19
CA ASN A 23 7.29 -3.11 -16.77
C ASN A 23 7.49 -1.87 -15.89
N TYR A 24 6.40 -1.38 -15.27
CA TYR A 24 6.43 -0.18 -14.43
C TYR A 24 6.78 -0.44 -12.96
N PHE A 25 6.85 -1.71 -12.55
CA PHE A 25 7.09 -2.11 -11.16
C PHE A 25 8.32 -1.46 -10.52
N PRO A 26 9.49 -1.32 -11.18
CA PRO A 26 10.64 -0.65 -10.57
C PRO A 26 10.34 0.79 -10.14
N THR A 27 9.59 1.53 -10.96
CA THR A 27 9.16 2.90 -10.65
C THR A 27 8.13 2.92 -9.53
N PHE A 28 7.14 2.02 -9.59
CA PHE A 28 6.13 1.87 -8.53
C PHE A 28 6.76 1.53 -7.17
N SER A 29 7.64 0.54 -7.14
CA SER A 29 8.33 0.10 -5.92
C SER A 29 9.14 1.25 -5.31
N LYS A 30 9.88 2.01 -6.12
CA LYS A 30 10.62 3.18 -5.66
C LYS A 30 9.73 4.27 -5.07
N ARG A 31 8.55 4.50 -5.62
CA ARG A 31 7.65 5.61 -5.23
C ARG A 31 6.71 5.27 -4.08
N ALA A 32 6.21 4.04 -4.03
CA ALA A 32 5.20 3.63 -3.06
C ALA A 32 5.72 2.65 -2.01
N ILE A 33 6.45 1.60 -2.40
CA ILE A 33 6.89 0.57 -1.44
C ILE A 33 8.10 1.07 -0.63
N LYS A 34 9.10 1.67 -1.29
CA LYS A 34 10.34 2.08 -0.63
C LYS A 34 10.13 3.05 0.55
N PRO A 35 9.29 4.09 0.46
CA PRO A 35 9.02 4.94 1.62
C PRO A 35 8.42 4.18 2.81
N LEU A 36 7.58 3.17 2.55
CA LEU A 36 7.05 2.32 3.62
C LEU A 36 8.16 1.51 4.28
N LEU A 37 9.04 0.90 3.50
CA LEU A 37 10.18 0.12 4.04
C LEU A 37 11.17 0.98 4.80
N ASP A 38 11.52 2.14 4.27
CA ASP A 38 12.51 3.04 4.87
C ASP A 38 12.05 3.58 6.24
N HIS A 39 10.73 3.70 6.46
CA HIS A 39 10.17 4.31 7.66
C HIS A 39 9.50 3.33 8.63
N PHE A 40 8.97 2.22 8.13
CA PHE A 40 8.25 1.22 8.92
C PHE A 40 8.95 -0.15 8.93
N GLY A 41 9.86 -0.45 8.01
CA GLY A 41 10.45 -1.79 7.86
C GLY A 41 11.19 -2.31 9.10
N GLY A 42 11.78 -1.42 9.90
CA GLY A 42 12.42 -1.79 11.17
C GLY A 42 11.42 -2.06 12.31
N GLN A 43 10.24 -1.45 12.25
CA GLN A 43 9.18 -1.57 13.26
C GLN A 43 7.78 -1.53 12.61
N PRO A 44 7.37 -2.61 11.89
CA PRO A 44 6.18 -2.59 11.04
C PRO A 44 4.88 -2.31 11.77
N GLU A 45 4.78 -2.62 13.06
CA GLU A 45 3.59 -2.39 13.89
C GLU A 45 3.18 -0.91 13.95
N ARG A 46 4.13 0.02 13.80
CA ARG A 46 3.83 1.46 13.73
C ARG A 46 2.98 1.84 12.52
N LEU A 47 2.93 0.98 11.49
CA LEU A 47 2.05 1.19 10.34
C LEU A 47 0.59 1.15 10.75
N ILE A 48 0.22 0.33 11.75
CA ILE A 48 -1.16 0.17 12.22
C ILE A 48 -1.67 1.51 12.73
N ASP A 49 -0.99 2.10 13.72
CA ASP A 49 -1.37 3.38 14.32
C ASP A 49 -1.42 4.52 13.29
N ALA A 50 -0.46 4.55 12.35
CA ALA A 50 -0.44 5.55 11.29
C ALA A 50 -1.62 5.37 10.31
N ALA A 51 -1.98 4.13 9.98
CA ALA A 51 -3.04 3.80 9.03
C ALA A 51 -4.44 3.94 9.63
N GLU A 52 -4.60 3.81 10.95
CA GLU A 52 -5.87 4.09 11.64
C GLU A 52 -6.38 5.51 11.37
N LYS A 53 -5.48 6.51 11.25
CA LYS A 53 -5.82 7.89 10.85
C LYS A 53 -6.44 7.99 9.45
N LEU A 54 -6.32 6.93 8.63
CA LEU A 54 -6.94 6.81 7.31
C LEU A 54 -8.18 5.91 7.31
N GLY A 55 -8.68 5.51 8.48
CA GLY A 55 -9.82 4.59 8.61
C GLY A 55 -9.48 3.17 8.13
N SER A 56 -8.21 2.76 8.23
CA SER A 56 -7.79 1.42 7.84
C SER A 56 -8.33 0.34 8.77
N HIS A 57 -8.36 -0.91 8.30
CA HIS A 57 -8.53 -2.08 9.16
C HIS A 57 -7.39 -3.07 8.95
N ARG A 58 -7.08 -3.86 9.99
CA ARG A 58 -6.01 -4.85 9.96
C ARG A 58 -6.45 -6.13 9.23
N LEU A 59 -5.49 -6.76 8.55
CA LEU A 59 -5.61 -8.13 8.03
C LEU A 59 -4.55 -9.05 8.66
N ASP A 60 -4.80 -10.35 8.59
CA ASP A 60 -3.88 -11.40 9.05
C ASP A 60 -2.99 -11.89 7.89
N TYR A 61 -2.11 -11.01 7.43
CA TYR A 61 -1.11 -11.27 6.38
C TYR A 61 0.23 -10.63 6.74
N GLY A 62 1.33 -11.30 6.39
CA GLY A 62 2.67 -10.86 6.76
C GLY A 62 2.85 -10.67 8.27
N ASP A 63 3.78 -9.83 8.68
CA ASP A 63 3.89 -9.42 10.09
C ASP A 63 2.87 -8.32 10.40
N VAL A 64 2.66 -7.41 9.45
CA VAL A 64 1.63 -6.38 9.49
C VAL A 64 0.97 -6.23 8.13
N ALA A 65 -0.36 -6.26 8.10
CA ALA A 65 -1.15 -5.87 6.96
C ALA A 65 -2.31 -4.95 7.36
N VAL A 66 -2.53 -3.90 6.57
CA VAL A 66 -3.65 -2.96 6.74
C VAL A 66 -4.28 -2.65 5.39
N THR A 67 -5.60 -2.55 5.36
CA THR A 67 -6.36 -2.15 4.18
C THR A 67 -6.98 -0.78 4.37
N ILE A 68 -6.69 0.12 3.43
CA ILE A 68 -7.24 1.47 3.36
C ILE A 68 -8.21 1.52 2.18
N ASN A 69 -9.47 1.83 2.45
CA ASN A 69 -10.48 2.05 1.41
C ASN A 69 -10.36 3.48 0.88
N ALA A 70 -9.44 3.70 -0.06
CA ALA A 70 -9.21 5.03 -0.64
C ALA A 70 -10.47 5.58 -1.34
N PHE A 71 -11.22 4.68 -2.00
CA PHE A 71 -12.54 4.90 -2.59
C PHE A 71 -13.41 3.65 -2.40
N SER A 72 -14.73 3.76 -2.60
CA SER A 72 -15.70 2.67 -2.33
C SER A 72 -15.40 1.32 -3.01
N TYR A 73 -14.68 1.33 -4.14
CA TYR A 73 -14.33 0.12 -4.90
C TYR A 73 -12.83 -0.05 -5.12
N VAL A 74 -12.02 0.68 -4.34
CA VAL A 74 -10.55 0.70 -4.48
C VAL A 74 -9.92 0.46 -3.10
N PRO A 75 -10.03 -0.78 -2.56
CA PRO A 75 -9.28 -1.17 -1.38
C PRO A 75 -7.79 -1.29 -1.71
N ILE A 76 -6.94 -0.64 -0.91
CA ILE A 76 -5.48 -0.72 -1.02
C ILE A 76 -4.96 -1.42 0.23
N THR A 77 -4.34 -2.59 0.05
CA THR A 77 -3.78 -3.37 1.15
C THR A 77 -2.27 -3.22 1.17
N LEU A 78 -1.72 -2.71 2.26
CA LEU A 78 -0.29 -2.62 2.52
C LEU A 78 0.11 -3.82 3.36
N VAL A 79 1.17 -4.53 2.97
CA VAL A 79 1.73 -5.67 3.72
C VAL A 79 3.22 -5.44 3.94
N LEU A 80 3.67 -5.60 5.17
CA LEU A 80 5.07 -5.50 5.56
C LEU A 80 5.54 -6.78 6.26
N TRP A 81 6.77 -7.17 5.96
CA TRP A 81 7.52 -8.21 6.66
C TRP A 81 8.74 -7.56 7.30
N GLN A 82 8.90 -7.78 8.59
CA GLN A 82 10.04 -7.28 9.34
C GLN A 82 11.30 -7.99 8.87
N GLY A 83 12.33 -7.19 8.57
CA GLY A 83 13.65 -7.73 8.32
C GLY A 83 14.26 -8.33 9.59
N ASN A 84 15.30 -9.13 9.42
CA ASN A 84 16.11 -9.61 10.53
C ASN A 84 17.60 -9.40 10.20
N LYS A 85 18.50 -10.07 10.93
CA LYS A 85 19.95 -9.93 10.72
C LYS A 85 20.41 -10.47 9.35
N GLU A 86 19.65 -11.36 8.75
CA GLU A 86 19.99 -12.06 7.51
C GLU A 86 19.21 -11.52 6.30
N PHE A 87 18.01 -10.99 6.52
CA PHE A 87 17.11 -10.51 5.47
C PHE A 87 16.67 -9.07 5.71
N ALA A 88 16.70 -8.25 4.65
CA ALA A 88 16.15 -6.90 4.69
C ALA A 88 14.62 -6.92 4.87
N PRO A 89 13.99 -5.87 5.41
CA PRO A 89 12.55 -5.78 5.45
C PRO A 89 11.96 -5.78 4.04
N GLU A 90 10.80 -6.41 3.90
CA GLU A 90 10.07 -6.51 2.63
C GLU A 90 8.68 -5.94 2.74
N GLY A 91 8.09 -5.60 1.59
CA GLY A 91 6.76 -5.03 1.56
C GLY A 91 6.10 -5.13 0.20
N SER A 92 4.78 -5.16 0.22
CA SER A 92 3.94 -5.25 -0.97
C SER A 92 2.70 -4.37 -0.81
N ILE A 93 2.13 -3.97 -1.94
CA ILE A 93 0.83 -3.32 -2.02
C ILE A 93 -0.04 -4.17 -2.93
N LEU A 94 -1.17 -4.60 -2.38
CA LEU A 94 -2.11 -5.52 -2.98
C LEU A 94 -3.44 -4.81 -3.25
N PHE A 95 -4.17 -5.32 -4.24
CA PHE A 95 -5.39 -4.71 -4.76
C PHE A 95 -6.46 -5.76 -4.98
N ASP A 96 -7.72 -5.35 -5.06
CA ASP A 96 -8.73 -6.16 -5.71
C ASP A 96 -8.49 -6.19 -7.23
N SER A 97 -8.74 -7.34 -7.85
CA SER A 97 -8.62 -7.54 -9.30
C SER A 97 -9.40 -6.54 -10.16
N THR A 98 -10.45 -5.90 -9.61
CA THR A 98 -11.23 -4.88 -10.31
C THR A 98 -10.57 -3.51 -10.36
N ILE A 99 -9.41 -3.30 -9.73
CA ILE A 99 -8.83 -1.95 -9.61
C ILE A 99 -8.62 -1.24 -10.96
N SER A 100 -8.28 -1.97 -12.02
CA SER A 100 -8.10 -1.42 -13.37
C SER A 100 -9.39 -0.98 -14.06
N ASP A 101 -10.56 -1.30 -13.50
CA ASP A 101 -11.85 -0.75 -13.95
C ASP A 101 -12.11 0.66 -13.41
N TYR A 102 -11.30 1.11 -12.46
CA TYR A 102 -11.43 2.39 -11.77
C TYR A 102 -10.23 3.32 -12.00
N LEU A 103 -9.02 2.77 -11.98
CA LEU A 103 -7.79 3.56 -12.03
C LEU A 103 -6.82 2.98 -13.06
N SER A 104 -6.13 3.86 -13.78
CA SER A 104 -5.00 3.45 -14.61
C SER A 104 -3.81 3.01 -13.74
N THR A 105 -2.90 2.20 -14.27
CA THR A 105 -1.66 1.80 -13.57
C THR A 105 -0.86 3.01 -13.07
N TYR A 106 -0.90 4.13 -13.82
CA TYR A 106 -0.31 5.39 -13.40
C TYR A 106 -1.05 6.02 -12.21
N ASP A 107 -2.37 6.10 -12.25
CA ASP A 107 -3.17 6.66 -11.15
C ASP A 107 -3.07 5.79 -9.88
N ILE A 108 -3.00 4.47 -10.03
CA ILE A 108 -2.73 3.53 -8.93
C ILE A 108 -1.37 3.84 -8.30
N THR A 109 -0.35 4.10 -9.12
CA THR A 109 0.99 4.48 -8.62
C THR A 109 0.95 5.77 -7.81
N VAL A 110 0.31 6.82 -8.34
CA VAL A 110 0.20 8.12 -7.67
C VAL A 110 -0.60 8.00 -6.37
N LEU A 111 -1.69 7.23 -6.37
CA LEU A 111 -2.49 6.96 -5.17
C LEU A 111 -1.66 6.27 -4.08
N CYS A 112 -0.96 5.20 -4.44
CA CYS A 112 -0.14 4.44 -3.48
C CYS A 112 1.02 5.26 -2.93
N GLU A 113 1.69 6.06 -3.77
CA GLU A 113 2.72 7.02 -3.33
C GLU A 113 2.14 8.04 -2.35
N THR A 114 0.97 8.61 -2.66
CA THR A 114 0.29 9.59 -1.80
C THR A 114 -0.05 8.99 -0.44
N ILE A 115 -0.61 7.77 -0.41
CA ILE A 115 -0.91 7.04 0.83
C ILE A 115 0.38 6.82 1.63
N SER A 116 1.44 6.35 0.97
CA SER A 116 2.72 6.03 1.62
C SER A 116 3.32 7.25 2.30
N TRP A 117 3.39 8.40 1.62
CA TRP A 117 3.90 9.63 2.21
C TRP A 117 3.00 10.23 3.28
N LYS A 118 1.68 10.04 3.17
CA LYS A 118 0.73 10.45 4.22
C LYS A 118 0.93 9.64 5.50
N LEU A 119 1.18 8.34 5.37
CA LEU A 119 1.53 7.48 6.51
C LEU A 119 2.87 7.88 7.14
N VAL A 120 3.89 8.17 6.34
CA VAL A 120 5.18 8.69 6.83
C VAL A 120 5.00 10.01 7.59
N LYS A 121 4.15 10.91 7.09
CA LYS A 121 3.80 12.15 7.79
C LYS A 121 3.20 11.84 9.17
N TYR A 122 2.21 10.94 9.22
CA TYR A 122 1.55 10.56 10.47
C TYR A 122 2.47 9.87 11.48
N LEU A 123 3.43 9.08 11.02
CA LEU A 123 4.49 8.52 11.84
C LEU A 123 5.38 9.62 12.43
N LYS A 124 5.77 10.63 11.64
CA LYS A 124 6.60 11.73 12.14
C LYS A 124 5.86 12.59 13.17
N GLU A 125 4.57 12.83 12.96
CA GLU A 125 3.70 13.50 13.95
C GLU A 125 3.65 12.75 15.27
N SER A 126 3.48 11.42 15.26
CA SER A 126 3.40 10.63 16.49
C SER A 126 4.73 10.58 17.26
N LEU A 127 5.85 10.77 16.56
CA LEU A 127 7.18 10.86 17.14
C LEU A 127 7.59 12.29 17.53
N GLY A 128 6.75 13.30 17.27
CA GLY A 128 7.02 14.71 17.59
C GLY A 128 8.15 15.35 16.76
N ILE A 129 8.40 14.86 15.54
CA ILE A 129 9.53 15.28 14.68
C ILE A 129 9.09 16.22 13.55
N MET A 130 7.95 16.90 13.71
CA MET A 130 7.38 17.82 12.71
C MET A 130 6.60 18.95 13.36
#